data_AF-A0A9D4WHC6-F1
#
_entry.id   AF-A0A9D4WHC6-F1
#
_cell.length_a   1.000
_cell.length_b   1.000
_cell.length_c   1.000
_cell.angle_alpha   90.00
_cell.angle_beta   90.00
_cell.angle_gamma   90.00
#
_symmetry.space_group_name_H-M   'P 1'
#
loop_
_entity.id
_entity.type
_entity.pdbx_description
1 polymer ?
#
loop_
_entity_poly.entity_id
_entity_poly.type
_entity_poly.pdbx_seq_one_letter_code
_entity_poly.pdbx_strand_id
1 'polypeptide(L)'
;MASTPIQPYGDLDSTLRAMAGRAEGFGRLAIGGLHGPLYLVTSLSDDGPGSLREGCRRKEPLWIVFEISGTINLSSYLSVSSHKTIDGRGQRIKLTGKGLRLKECENIIICNLEFEGGRGHDVDGIQIKPNSRNIWIDRCSLRDYDDGLIDITRQSTDITISSMTRPC
;
A
#
# COMPACT_ATOMS: atom_id res chain seq x y z
N MET A 1 24.93 -25.50 -13.44
CA MET A 1 23.49 -25.24 -13.71
C MET A 1 22.98 -24.44 -12.52
N ALA A 2 22.72 -23.15 -12.69
CA ALA A 2 22.22 -22.31 -11.61
C ALA A 2 20.73 -22.61 -11.41
N SER A 3 20.36 -23.05 -10.21
CA SER A 3 18.98 -23.21 -9.79
C SER A 3 18.30 -21.84 -9.77
N THR A 4 17.32 -21.64 -10.63
CA THR A 4 16.43 -20.48 -10.58
C THR A 4 15.80 -20.43 -9.18
N PRO A 5 15.93 -19.32 -8.43
CA PRO A 5 15.24 -19.21 -7.15
C PRO A 5 13.74 -19.36 -7.39
N ILE A 6 13.10 -20.26 -6.64
CA ILE A 6 11.66 -20.44 -6.66
C ILE A 6 11.06 -19.13 -6.17
N GLN A 7 10.58 -18.31 -7.11
CA GLN A 7 9.87 -17.10 -6.79
C GLN A 7 8.58 -17.52 -6.06
N PRO A 8 8.37 -17.13 -4.79
CA PRO A 8 7.31 -17.68 -3.94
C PRO A 8 5.87 -17.40 -4.42
N TYR A 9 5.72 -16.80 -5.61
CA TYR A 9 4.47 -16.32 -6.19
C TYR A 9 4.22 -16.79 -7.64
N GLY A 10 4.99 -17.75 -8.17
CA GLY A 10 4.87 -18.21 -9.58
C GLY A 10 3.47 -18.69 -9.99
N ASP A 11 2.75 -19.37 -9.10
CA ASP A 11 1.38 -19.87 -9.34
C ASP A 11 0.29 -18.96 -8.73
N LEU A 12 0.69 -17.89 -8.03
CA LEU A 12 -0.22 -17.03 -7.29
C LEU A 12 -0.82 -15.91 -8.14
N ASP A 13 -0.39 -15.68 -9.38
CA ASP A 13 -0.78 -14.48 -10.15
C ASP A 13 -2.31 -14.37 -10.36
N SER A 14 -3.02 -15.51 -10.53
CA SER A 14 -4.49 -15.53 -10.64
C SER A 14 -5.20 -15.29 -9.30
N THR A 15 -4.67 -15.82 -8.18
CA THR A 15 -5.30 -15.72 -6.84
C THR A 15 -4.92 -14.44 -6.10
N LEU A 16 -3.68 -13.95 -6.30
CA LEU A 16 -3.22 -12.64 -5.83
C LEU A 16 -4.09 -11.56 -6.46
N ARG A 17 -4.15 -11.53 -7.80
CA ARG A 17 -4.85 -10.45 -8.50
C ARG A 17 -6.36 -10.58 -8.49
N ALA A 18 -6.92 -11.76 -8.19
CA ALA A 18 -8.36 -11.95 -8.00
C ALA A 18 -8.98 -11.09 -6.88
N MET A 19 -8.18 -10.42 -6.06
CA MET A 19 -8.69 -9.40 -5.14
C MET A 19 -9.12 -8.13 -5.90
N ALA A 20 -8.41 -7.73 -6.95
CA ALA A 20 -8.80 -6.60 -7.78
C ALA A 20 -10.18 -6.89 -8.40
N GLY A 21 -11.12 -5.96 -8.24
CA GLY A 21 -12.53 -6.15 -8.64
C GLY A 21 -13.44 -6.75 -7.57
N ARG A 22 -12.94 -7.08 -6.37
CA ARG A 22 -13.78 -7.43 -5.21
C ARG A 22 -14.15 -6.24 -4.32
N ALA A 23 -13.60 -5.07 -4.60
CA ALA A 23 -13.95 -3.86 -3.90
C ALA A 23 -15.45 -3.56 -4.08
N GLU A 24 -16.14 -3.26 -3.00
CA GLU A 24 -17.53 -2.78 -3.01
C GLU A 24 -17.56 -1.27 -2.70
N GLY A 25 -18.73 -0.64 -2.83
CA GLY A 25 -18.91 0.78 -2.51
C GLY A 25 -18.37 1.75 -3.58
N PHE A 26 -17.97 2.95 -3.15
CA PHE A 26 -17.57 4.03 -4.06
C PHE A 26 -16.22 3.75 -4.74
N GLY A 27 -15.28 3.11 -4.04
CA GLY A 27 -13.98 2.71 -4.58
C GLY A 27 -13.96 1.40 -5.39
N ARG A 28 -15.13 0.84 -5.74
CA ARG A 28 -15.23 -0.47 -6.44
C ARG A 28 -14.48 -0.56 -7.78
N LEU A 29 -14.18 0.58 -8.39
CA LEU A 29 -13.45 0.67 -9.67
C LEU A 29 -11.93 0.75 -9.49
N ALA A 30 -11.40 0.68 -8.27
CA ALA A 30 -9.97 0.63 -8.02
C ALA A 30 -9.37 -0.65 -8.63
N ILE A 31 -8.55 -0.48 -9.68
CA ILE A 31 -7.84 -1.59 -10.33
C ILE A 31 -6.40 -1.78 -9.82
N GLY A 32 -5.88 -0.82 -9.03
CA GLY A 32 -4.51 -0.89 -8.51
C GLY A 32 -3.46 -1.05 -9.61
N GLY A 33 -2.51 -1.95 -9.36
CA GLY A 33 -1.47 -2.36 -10.29
C GLY A 33 -1.82 -3.58 -11.15
N LEU A 34 -3.10 -3.90 -11.36
CA LEU A 34 -3.56 -5.14 -12.01
C LEU A 34 -2.86 -5.46 -13.35
N HIS A 35 -2.53 -4.44 -14.14
CA HIS A 35 -1.88 -4.60 -15.46
C HIS A 35 -0.36 -4.39 -15.42
N GLY A 36 0.22 -4.25 -14.22
CA GLY A 36 1.65 -4.11 -14.00
C GLY A 36 2.37 -5.44 -13.74
N PRO A 37 3.71 -5.46 -13.82
CA PRO A 37 4.47 -6.58 -13.28
C PRO A 37 4.43 -6.61 -11.74
N LEU A 38 4.83 -7.75 -11.17
CA LEU A 38 5.11 -7.85 -9.74
C LEU A 38 6.36 -7.05 -9.39
N TYR A 39 6.30 -6.35 -8.26
CA TYR A 39 7.47 -5.75 -7.62
C TYR A 39 7.66 -6.40 -6.25
N LEU A 40 8.81 -7.03 -6.05
CA LEU A 40 9.17 -7.71 -4.80
C LEU A 40 9.91 -6.73 -3.90
N VAL A 41 9.34 -6.43 -2.73
CA VAL A 41 10.03 -5.71 -1.66
C VAL A 41 10.91 -6.69 -0.91
N THR A 42 12.22 -6.44 -0.98
CA THR A 42 13.27 -7.30 -0.41
C THR A 42 14.08 -6.59 0.68
N SER A 43 13.77 -5.32 0.94
CA SER A 43 14.44 -4.50 1.94
C SER A 43 13.42 -3.72 2.79
N LEU A 44 13.66 -3.68 4.10
CA LEU A 44 12.89 -2.87 5.05
C LEU A 44 13.47 -1.45 5.23
N SER A 45 14.53 -1.11 4.48
CA SER A 45 15.06 0.25 4.44
C SER A 45 14.01 1.21 3.89
N ASP A 46 14.02 2.45 4.38
CA ASP A 46 13.07 3.49 3.98
C ASP A 46 13.14 3.83 2.48
N ASP A 47 14.33 3.84 1.88
CA ASP A 47 14.57 4.08 0.45
C ASP A 47 15.72 3.19 -0.04
N GLY A 48 15.91 3.18 -1.36
CA GLY A 48 16.95 2.43 -2.05
C GLY A 48 16.41 1.20 -2.78
N PRO A 49 17.29 0.47 -3.47
CA PRO A 49 16.92 -0.71 -4.24
C PRO A 49 16.17 -1.75 -3.39
N GLY A 50 15.04 -2.24 -3.92
CA GLY A 50 14.23 -3.27 -3.26
C GLY A 50 13.38 -2.79 -2.07
N SER A 51 13.36 -1.49 -1.80
CA SER A 51 12.50 -0.88 -0.78
C SER A 51 11.06 -0.67 -1.28
N LEU A 52 10.10 -0.62 -0.36
CA LEU A 52 8.72 -0.24 -0.69
C LEU A 52 8.65 1.13 -1.40
N ARG A 53 9.43 2.11 -0.92
CA ARG A 53 9.44 3.47 -1.48
C ARG A 53 9.90 3.51 -2.93
N GLU A 54 10.88 2.70 -3.30
CA GLU A 54 11.32 2.59 -4.69
C GLU A 54 10.17 2.07 -5.58
N GLY A 55 9.44 1.03 -5.16
CA GLY A 55 8.29 0.51 -5.90
C GLY A 55 7.16 1.53 -6.03
N CYS A 56 6.79 2.19 -4.93
CA CYS A 56 5.68 3.14 -4.90
C CYS A 56 5.89 4.38 -5.78
N ARG A 57 7.14 4.86 -5.92
CA ARG A 57 7.44 6.06 -6.74
C ARG A 57 7.49 5.77 -8.25
N ARG A 58 7.61 4.51 -8.67
CA ARG A 58 7.70 4.16 -10.09
C ARG A 58 6.45 4.60 -10.85
N LYS A 59 6.61 4.97 -12.12
CA LYS A 59 5.51 5.51 -12.93
C LYS A 59 4.63 4.41 -13.50
N GLU A 60 5.25 3.29 -13.88
CA GLU A 60 4.55 2.13 -14.41
C GLU A 60 3.60 1.52 -13.36
N PRO A 61 2.51 0.87 -13.79
CA PRO A 61 1.68 0.09 -12.89
C PRO A 61 2.48 -1.00 -12.20
N LEU A 62 2.28 -1.23 -10.90
CA LEU A 62 2.98 -2.30 -10.16
C LEU A 62 2.07 -2.97 -9.15
N TRP A 63 2.17 -4.30 -9.10
CA TRP A 63 1.63 -5.09 -8.01
C TRP A 63 2.75 -5.40 -7.02
N ILE A 64 2.80 -4.64 -5.93
CA ILE A 64 3.86 -4.68 -4.93
C ILE A 64 3.53 -5.72 -3.86
N VAL A 65 4.42 -6.70 -3.68
CA VAL A 65 4.34 -7.72 -2.62
C VAL A 65 5.65 -7.77 -1.85
N PHE A 66 5.66 -8.47 -0.72
CA PHE A 66 6.81 -8.51 0.19
C PHE A 66 7.38 -9.93 0.25
N GLU A 67 8.72 -10.03 0.17
CA GLU A 67 9.42 -11.30 0.46
C GLU A 67 9.77 -11.45 1.94
N ILE A 68 9.81 -10.34 2.67
CA ILE A 68 10.20 -10.29 4.07
C ILE A 68 9.14 -9.58 4.92
N SER A 69 8.92 -10.09 6.14
CA SER A 69 8.11 -9.43 7.16
C SER A 69 8.95 -8.47 8.00
N GLY A 70 8.33 -7.43 8.52
CA GLY A 70 8.96 -6.55 9.51
C GLY A 70 8.44 -5.12 9.50
N THR A 71 9.19 -4.24 10.16
CA THR A 71 8.84 -2.84 10.32
C THR A 71 9.69 -1.98 9.38
N ILE A 72 9.04 -1.14 8.58
CA ILE A 72 9.65 -0.12 7.75
C ILE A 72 9.49 1.22 8.48
N ASN A 73 10.61 1.80 8.91
CA ASN A 73 10.63 3.10 9.58
C ASN A 73 10.74 4.22 8.53
N LEU A 74 9.67 4.97 8.33
CA LEU A 74 9.59 6.00 7.30
C LEU A 74 10.17 7.32 7.82
N SER A 75 11.23 7.82 7.18
CA SER A 75 11.82 9.13 7.53
C SER A 75 10.95 10.30 7.06
N SER A 76 10.14 10.06 6.03
CA SER A 76 9.23 11.02 5.41
C SER A 76 7.98 10.29 4.90
N TYR A 77 6.91 11.03 4.58
CA TYR A 77 5.75 10.44 3.93
C TYR A 77 6.16 9.62 2.70
N LEU A 78 5.60 8.42 2.58
CA LEU A 78 5.82 7.57 1.42
C LEU A 78 4.77 7.88 0.38
N SER A 79 5.19 8.61 -0.66
CA SER A 79 4.32 8.97 -1.79
C SER A 79 4.04 7.75 -2.66
N VAL A 80 2.75 7.51 -2.93
CA VAL A 80 2.30 6.41 -3.79
C VAL A 80 1.80 6.98 -5.12
N SER A 81 2.49 6.66 -6.21
CA SER A 81 2.06 7.02 -7.57
C SER A 81 0.81 6.24 -7.99
N SER A 82 0.13 6.68 -9.05
CA SER A 82 -1.03 5.96 -9.60
C SER A 82 -0.71 4.51 -10.00
N HIS A 83 -1.76 3.71 -10.11
CA HIS A 83 -1.72 2.31 -10.56
C HIS A 83 -0.84 1.40 -9.71
N LYS A 84 -1.03 1.45 -8.39
CA LYS A 84 -0.29 0.62 -7.44
C LYS A 84 -1.23 -0.28 -6.65
N THR A 85 -0.85 -1.53 -6.54
CA THR A 85 -1.36 -2.39 -5.46
C THR A 85 -0.23 -2.59 -4.46
N ILE A 86 -0.45 -2.27 -3.20
CA ILE A 86 0.45 -2.65 -2.10
C ILE A 86 -0.23 -3.78 -1.33
N ASP A 87 0.30 -4.99 -1.49
CA ASP A 87 -0.31 -6.22 -1.01
C ASP A 87 0.58 -6.86 0.06
N GLY A 88 0.21 -6.63 1.32
CA GLY A 88 0.90 -7.21 2.47
C GLY A 88 0.49 -8.64 2.80
N ARG A 89 -0.38 -9.31 2.01
CA ARG A 89 -0.84 -10.67 2.34
C ARG A 89 0.32 -11.65 2.39
N GLY A 90 0.25 -12.60 3.33
CA GLY A 90 1.30 -13.60 3.54
C GLY A 90 2.52 -13.07 4.30
N GLN A 91 2.60 -11.76 4.54
CA GLN A 91 3.63 -11.13 5.35
C GLN A 91 3.02 -10.24 6.44
N ARG A 92 3.80 -9.89 7.46
CA ARG A 92 3.44 -8.90 8.46
C ARG A 92 4.29 -7.66 8.25
N ILE A 93 3.69 -6.64 7.62
CA ILE A 93 4.38 -5.40 7.27
C ILE A 93 3.82 -4.27 8.10
N LYS A 94 4.69 -3.63 8.88
CA LYS A 94 4.36 -2.46 9.68
C LYS A 94 5.06 -1.22 9.14
N LEU A 95 4.31 -0.15 8.90
CA LEU A 95 4.83 1.17 8.62
C LEU A 95 4.80 2.01 9.89
N THR A 96 5.92 2.68 10.20
CA THR A 96 6.03 3.54 11.39
C THR A 96 6.76 4.86 11.09
N GLY A 97 6.73 5.80 12.05
CA GLY A 97 7.33 7.12 11.93
C GLY A 97 6.48 8.10 11.10
N LYS A 98 6.12 7.71 9.87
CA LYS A 98 5.21 8.44 8.97
C LYS A 98 4.17 7.50 8.36
N GLY A 99 3.32 8.03 7.49
CA GLY A 99 2.29 7.28 6.77
C GLY A 99 2.47 7.28 5.25
N LEU A 100 1.44 6.77 4.57
CA LEU A 100 1.33 6.85 3.12
C LEU A 100 0.71 8.19 2.69
N ARG A 101 1.16 8.71 1.55
CA ARG A 101 0.57 9.89 0.92
C ARG A 101 0.16 9.58 -0.52
N LEU A 102 -1.14 9.65 -0.76
CA LEU A 102 -1.79 9.46 -2.05
C LEU A 102 -2.22 10.84 -2.52
N LYS A 103 -1.40 11.43 -3.40
CA LYS A 103 -1.54 12.81 -3.88
C LYS A 103 -1.71 12.82 -5.39
N GLU A 104 -2.79 13.42 -5.89
CA GLU A 104 -3.09 13.58 -7.33
C GLU A 104 -2.93 12.25 -8.08
N CYS A 105 -3.48 11.18 -7.50
CA CYS A 105 -3.25 9.82 -7.96
C CYS A 105 -4.56 9.06 -8.10
N GLU A 106 -4.52 8.00 -8.90
CA GLU A 106 -5.69 7.16 -9.12
C GLU A 106 -5.36 5.67 -9.19
N ASN A 107 -6.39 4.85 -8.99
CA ASN A 107 -6.32 3.40 -9.09
C ASN A 107 -5.28 2.82 -8.15
N ILE A 108 -5.54 2.94 -6.84
CA ILE A 108 -4.66 2.41 -5.80
C ILE A 108 -5.41 1.40 -4.96
N ILE A 109 -4.75 0.27 -4.67
CA ILE A 109 -5.22 -0.73 -3.72
C ILE A 109 -4.15 -0.87 -2.64
N ILE A 110 -4.54 -0.75 -1.37
CA ILE A 110 -3.67 -0.98 -0.22
C ILE A 110 -4.34 -2.05 0.63
N CYS A 111 -3.65 -3.16 0.89
CA CYS A 111 -4.20 -4.18 1.76
C CYS A 111 -3.20 -4.85 2.69
N ASN A 112 -3.71 -5.31 3.83
CA ASN A 112 -2.99 -6.13 4.80
C ASN A 112 -1.69 -5.47 5.32
N LEU A 113 -1.74 -4.16 5.56
CA LEU A 113 -0.64 -3.39 6.17
C LEU A 113 -1.01 -2.95 7.59
N GLU A 114 -0.02 -2.88 8.45
CA GLU A 114 -0.11 -2.29 9.79
C GLU A 114 0.52 -0.89 9.77
N PHE A 115 -0.14 0.08 10.37
CA PHE A 115 0.34 1.45 10.55
C PHE A 115 0.33 1.78 12.04
N GLU A 116 1.47 2.18 12.59
CA GLU A 116 1.61 2.46 14.01
C GLU A 116 2.74 3.44 14.31
N GLY A 117 2.53 4.32 15.30
CA GLY A 117 3.59 5.16 15.84
C GLY A 117 3.92 6.37 14.96
N GLY A 118 2.90 7.01 14.39
CA GLY A 118 3.05 8.28 13.68
C GLY A 118 3.18 9.42 14.67
N ARG A 119 4.34 10.09 14.68
CA ARG A 119 4.64 11.18 15.63
C ARG A 119 4.87 12.52 14.96
N GLY A 120 4.32 13.56 15.58
CA GLY A 120 4.47 14.95 15.17
C GLY A 120 3.26 15.55 14.47
N HIS A 121 3.34 16.85 14.20
CA HIS A 121 2.27 17.64 13.60
C HIS A 121 1.95 17.17 12.17
N ASP A 122 0.65 17.08 11.82
CA ASP A 122 0.13 16.64 10.53
C ASP A 122 0.65 15.26 10.08
N VAL A 123 0.81 14.32 11.02
CA VAL A 123 1.20 12.94 10.73
C VAL A 123 -0.01 12.02 10.80
N ASP A 124 -0.50 11.65 9.62
CA ASP A 124 -1.56 10.67 9.45
C ASP A 124 -1.02 9.33 8.96
N GLY A 125 -1.75 8.25 9.26
CA GLY A 125 -1.44 6.92 8.74
C GLY A 125 -1.58 6.83 7.23
N ILE A 126 -2.70 7.33 6.69
CA ILE A 126 -2.93 7.41 5.25
C ILE A 126 -3.55 8.75 4.90
N GLN A 127 -2.84 9.54 4.10
CA GLN A 127 -3.35 10.80 3.52
C GLN A 127 -3.80 10.59 2.08
N ILE A 128 -5.05 10.93 1.77
CA ILE A 128 -5.60 10.97 0.41
C ILE A 128 -5.99 12.41 0.07
N LYS A 129 -5.08 13.15 -0.57
CA LYS A 129 -5.27 14.56 -0.91
C LYS A 129 -4.22 15.08 -1.90
N PRO A 130 -4.56 16.00 -2.82
CA PRO A 130 -5.88 16.31 -3.36
C PRO A 130 -6.22 15.45 -4.60
N ASN A 131 -7.43 15.61 -5.14
CA ASN A 131 -7.85 15.12 -6.46
C ASN A 131 -7.52 13.64 -6.72
N SER A 132 -7.61 12.80 -5.69
CA SER A 132 -7.29 11.38 -5.80
C SER A 132 -8.56 10.54 -5.86
N ARG A 133 -8.56 9.48 -6.70
CA ARG A 133 -9.77 8.69 -6.97
C ARG A 133 -9.53 7.22 -7.22
N ASN A 134 -10.59 6.41 -7.14
CA ASN A 134 -10.54 4.97 -7.33
C ASN A 134 -9.52 4.32 -6.39
N ILE A 135 -9.72 4.50 -5.08
CA ILE A 135 -8.81 3.99 -4.05
C ILE A 135 -9.55 2.99 -3.18
N TRP A 136 -8.89 1.87 -2.88
CA TRP A 136 -9.40 0.87 -1.96
C TRP A 136 -8.37 0.55 -0.88
N ILE A 137 -8.77 0.76 0.38
CA ILE A 137 -7.99 0.39 1.55
C ILE A 137 -8.73 -0.76 2.25
N ASP A 138 -8.10 -1.91 2.37
CA ASP A 138 -8.77 -3.12 2.83
C ASP A 138 -7.91 -3.95 3.79
N ARG A 139 -8.49 -4.42 4.89
CA ARG A 139 -7.77 -5.26 5.88
C ARG A 139 -6.49 -4.61 6.41
N CYS A 140 -6.47 -3.29 6.53
CA CYS A 140 -5.39 -2.59 7.20
C CYS A 140 -5.70 -2.43 8.69
N SER A 141 -4.64 -2.33 9.49
CA SER A 141 -4.71 -1.95 10.91
C SER A 141 -4.00 -0.61 11.08
N LEU A 142 -4.68 0.40 11.60
CA LEU A 142 -4.08 1.71 11.89
C LEU A 142 -4.34 2.05 13.36
N ARG A 143 -3.30 2.44 14.09
CA ARG A 143 -3.40 2.91 15.48
C ARG A 143 -2.28 3.88 15.81
N ASP A 144 -2.45 4.62 16.90
CA ASP A 144 -1.35 5.36 17.54
C ASP A 144 -0.65 6.35 16.60
N TYR A 145 -1.44 7.25 16.00
CA TYR A 145 -0.97 8.44 15.28
C TYR A 145 -1.40 9.68 16.06
N ASP A 146 -0.54 10.70 16.11
CA ASP A 146 -0.79 11.93 16.87
C ASP A 146 -1.89 12.81 16.25
N ASP A 147 -2.08 12.74 14.92
CA ASP A 147 -3.13 13.47 14.19
C ASP A 147 -4.28 12.52 13.76
N GLY A 148 -4.48 12.28 12.47
CA GLY A 148 -5.51 11.38 11.95
C GLY A 148 -4.99 9.97 11.63
N LEU A 149 -5.88 8.97 11.64
CA LEU A 149 -5.53 7.65 11.09
C LEU A 149 -5.64 7.66 9.57
N ILE A 150 -6.76 8.15 9.04
CA ILE A 150 -7.02 8.26 7.61
C ILE A 150 -7.65 9.62 7.33
N ASP A 151 -7.10 10.31 6.33
CA ASP A 151 -7.41 11.70 6.07
C ASP A 151 -7.74 11.88 4.57
N ILE A 152 -9.02 12.07 4.25
CA ILE A 152 -9.53 12.16 2.87
C ILE A 152 -10.08 13.56 2.64
N THR A 153 -9.38 14.36 1.83
CA THR A 153 -9.74 15.77 1.64
C THR A 153 -9.51 16.25 0.21
N ARG A 154 -9.91 17.51 -0.05
CA ARG A 154 -9.60 18.27 -1.26
C ARG A 154 -10.01 17.56 -2.56
N GLN A 155 -11.32 17.34 -2.69
CA GLN A 155 -11.97 16.78 -3.89
C GLN A 155 -11.54 15.34 -4.24
N SER A 156 -11.00 14.60 -3.27
CA SER A 156 -10.78 13.17 -3.44
C SER A 156 -12.13 12.43 -3.33
N THR A 157 -12.37 11.45 -4.21
CA THR A 157 -13.66 10.76 -4.38
C THR A 157 -13.45 9.31 -4.79
N ASP A 158 -14.50 8.48 -4.83
CA ASP A 158 -14.43 7.09 -5.27
C ASP A 158 -13.45 6.26 -4.42
N ILE A 159 -13.68 6.30 -3.10
CA ILE A 159 -12.83 5.65 -2.10
C ILE A 159 -13.67 4.66 -1.30
N THR A 160 -13.12 3.46 -1.09
CA THR A 160 -13.66 2.45 -0.17
C THR A 160 -12.63 2.14 0.90
N ILE A 161 -13.07 2.12 2.16
CA ILE A 161 -12.31 1.60 3.30
C ILE A 161 -13.11 0.43 3.87
N SER A 162 -12.51 -0.76 3.95
CA SER A 162 -13.22 -1.97 4.35
C SER A 162 -12.38 -2.90 5.23
N SER A 163 -13.07 -3.76 5.98
CA SER A 163 -12.47 -4.90 6.70
C SER A 163 -11.34 -4.53 7.66
N MET A 164 -11.36 -3.32 8.23
CA MET A 164 -10.28 -2.84 9.10
C MET A 164 -10.10 -3.77 10.29
N THR A 165 -8.87 -4.24 10.51
CA THR A 165 -8.56 -5.27 11.50
C THR A 165 -8.17 -4.63 12.83
N ARG A 166 -8.55 -5.27 13.95
CA ARG A 166 -8.07 -4.84 15.26
C ARG A 166 -6.56 -5.10 15.37
N PRO A 167 -5.78 -4.16 15.92
CA PRO A 167 -4.39 -4.41 16.26
C PRO A 167 -4.30 -5.57 17.26
N CYS A 168 -3.45 -6.55 16.99
CA CYS A 168 -3.10 -7.59 17.96
C CYS A 168 -2.18 -7.03 19.07
#